data_AF-A0A1H5H1I6-F1
#
_entry.id   AF-A0A1H5H1I6-F1
#
_cell.length_a   1.000
_cell.length_b   1.000
_cell.length_c   1.000
_cell.angle_alpha   90.00
_cell.angle_beta   90.00
_cell.angle_gamma   90.00
#
_symmetry.space_group_name_H-M   'P 1'
#
loop_
_entity.id
_entity.type
_entity.pdbx_description
1 polymer ?
#
loop_
_entity_poly.entity_id
_entity_poly.type
_entity_poly.pdbx_seq_one_letter_code
_entity_poly.pdbx_strand_id
1 'polypeptide(L)'
;MATKKYTVTLPEELAEEIRREVGSGGFSAYVTKAIERQHERDRLGELVAWMQEESGGPLTPEEWAAAEAELSDVERQLDGPAASGPHGPPLAG
;
A
#
# COMPACT_ATOMS: atom_id res chain seq x y z
N MET A 1 7.05 -24.19 1.70
CA MET A 1 8.31 -23.47 1.46
C MET A 1 9.39 -24.08 2.34
N ALA A 2 10.57 -24.39 1.80
CA ALA A 2 11.69 -24.86 2.62
C ALA A 2 12.31 -23.67 3.37
N THR A 3 12.61 -23.83 4.66
CA THR A 3 13.25 -22.80 5.48
C THR A 3 14.74 -23.07 5.60
N LYS A 4 15.57 -22.02 5.44
CA LYS A 4 17.01 -22.08 5.69
C LYS A 4 17.37 -21.16 6.86
N LYS A 5 18.17 -21.66 7.81
CA LYS A 5 18.61 -20.87 8.96
C LYS A 5 19.80 -20.00 8.58
N TYR A 6 19.70 -18.72 8.90
CA TYR A 6 20.79 -17.75 8.84
C TYR A 6 21.02 -17.21 10.26
N THR A 7 22.27 -16.91 10.60
CA THR A 7 22.63 -16.26 11.87
C THR A 7 22.95 -14.80 11.58
N VAL A 8 22.34 -13.90 12.33
CA VAL A 8 22.54 -12.45 12.24
C VAL A 8 22.72 -11.88 13.64
N THR A 9 23.44 -10.77 13.76
CA THR A 9 23.59 -10.03 15.01
C THR A 9 22.57 -8.91 15.05
N LEU A 10 21.82 -8.78 16.15
CA LEU A 10 20.88 -7.70 16.39
C LEU A 10 21.26 -6.94 17.67
N PRO A 11 20.88 -5.66 17.79
CA PRO A 11 20.93 -4.96 19.07
C PRO A 11 20.14 -5.72 20.13
N GLU A 12 20.75 -5.94 21.30
CA GLU A 12 20.15 -6.71 22.39
C GLU A 12 18.83 -6.10 22.86
N GLU A 13 18.82 -4.77 23.08
CA GLU A 13 17.63 -4.04 23.53
C GLU A 13 16.43 -4.27 22.61
N LEU A 14 16.64 -4.18 21.30
CA LEU A 14 15.61 -4.40 20.27
C LEU A 14 15.14 -5.86 20.25
N ALA A 15 16.08 -6.81 20.31
CA ALA A 15 15.75 -8.23 20.27
C ALA A 15 14.89 -8.63 21.48
N GLU A 16 15.23 -8.12 22.67
CA GLU A 16 14.48 -8.39 23.89
C GLU A 16 13.15 -7.62 23.95
N GLU A 17 13.08 -6.41 23.39
CA GLU A 17 11.81 -5.69 23.19
C GLU A 17 10.83 -6.50 22.34
N ILE A 18 11.24 -6.91 21.15
CA ILE A 18 10.41 -7.71 20.25
C ILE A 18 10.01 -9.02 20.94
N ARG A 19 10.94 -9.71 21.62
CA ARG A 19 10.63 -10.94 22.36
C ARG A 19 9.55 -10.75 23.42
N ARG A 20 9.55 -9.62 24.15
CA ARG A 20 8.51 -9.29 25.12
C ARG A 20 7.15 -9.09 24.46
N GLU A 21 7.11 -8.46 23.28
CA GLU A 21 5.88 -8.20 22.54
C GLU A 21 5.26 -9.46 21.91
N VAL A 22 6.09 -10.30 21.27
CA VAL A 22 5.61 -11.43 20.46
C VAL A 22 5.61 -12.76 21.20
N GLY A 23 6.23 -12.81 22.38
CA GLY A 23 6.33 -14.00 23.22
C GLY A 23 7.30 -15.07 22.72
N SER A 24 7.47 -16.12 23.54
CA SER A 24 8.33 -17.26 23.24
C SER A 24 7.80 -18.04 22.04
N GLY A 25 8.56 -18.03 20.93
CA GLY A 25 8.20 -18.70 19.68
C GLY A 25 7.69 -17.77 18.58
N GLY A 26 7.27 -16.54 18.91
CA GLY A 26 6.83 -15.55 17.93
C GLY A 26 7.97 -14.81 17.23
N PHE A 27 9.18 -14.81 17.82
CA PHE A 27 10.30 -14.00 17.35
C PHE A 27 10.72 -14.30 15.91
N SER A 28 10.83 -15.59 15.55
CA SER A 28 11.18 -15.97 14.18
C SER A 28 10.12 -15.51 13.16
N ALA A 29 8.84 -15.66 13.49
CA ALA A 29 7.75 -15.24 12.61
C ALA A 29 7.69 -13.72 12.47
N TYR A 30 7.96 -12.99 13.55
CA TYR A 30 8.08 -11.53 13.52
C TYR A 30 9.19 -11.08 12.57
N VAL A 31 10.39 -11.65 12.72
CA VAL A 31 11.55 -11.32 11.87
C VAL A 31 11.26 -11.65 10.41
N THR A 32 10.66 -12.81 10.12
CA THR A 32 10.27 -13.16 8.74
C THR A 32 9.33 -12.12 8.14
N LYS A 33 8.25 -11.74 8.85
CA LYS A 33 7.32 -10.72 8.36
C LYS A 33 7.97 -9.35 8.19
N ALA A 34 8.87 -8.97 9.10
CA ALA A 34 9.60 -7.71 9.01
C ALA A 34 10.50 -7.68 7.76
N ILE A 35 11.20 -8.77 7.47
CA ILE A 35 12.04 -8.89 6.27
C ILE A 35 11.20 -8.85 4.99
N GLU A 36 10.08 -9.58 4.96
CA GLU A 36 9.16 -9.55 3.81
C GLU A 36 8.64 -8.15 3.53
N ARG A 37 8.19 -7.43 4.56
CA ARG A 37 7.73 -6.05 4.45
C ARG A 37 8.84 -5.09 4.03
N GLN A 38 10.05 -5.26 4.55
CA GLN A 38 11.18 -4.42 4.16
C GLN A 38 11.52 -4.63 2.69
N HIS A 39 11.63 -5.89 2.24
CA HIS A 39 11.93 -6.21 0.84
C HIS A 39 10.85 -5.68 -0.12
N GLU A 40 9.57 -5.76 0.25
CA GLU A 40 8.50 -5.15 -0.53
C GLU A 40 8.65 -3.62 -0.63
N ARG A 41 8.95 -2.95 0.49
CA ARG A 41 9.17 -1.49 0.52
C ARG A 41 10.40 -1.07 -0.28
N ASP A 42 11.48 -1.84 -0.24
CA ASP A 42 12.69 -1.57 -1.02
C ASP A 42 12.38 -1.62 -2.52
N ARG A 43 11.66 -2.66 -2.96
CA ARG A 43 11.23 -2.80 -4.37
C ARG A 43 10.28 -1.68 -4.81
N LEU A 44 9.36 -1.26 -3.94
CA LEU A 44 8.49 -0.12 -4.22
C LEU A 44 9.30 1.18 -4.28
N GLY A 45 10.28 1.35 -3.39
CA GLY A 45 11.18 2.50 -3.38
C GLY A 45 11.99 2.60 -4.67
N GLU A 46 12.51 1.49 -5.18
CA GLU A 46 13.20 1.42 -6.47
C GLU A 46 12.29 1.86 -7.63
N LEU A 47 11.04 1.37 -7.65
CA LEU A 47 10.07 1.75 -8.68
C LEU A 47 9.75 3.25 -8.63
N VAL A 48 9.50 3.78 -7.43
CA VAL A 48 9.22 5.22 -7.23
C VAL A 48 10.43 6.06 -7.62
N ALA A 49 11.66 5.62 -7.30
CA ALA A 49 12.87 6.32 -7.69
C ALA A 49 13.01 6.40 -9.21
N TRP A 50 12.80 5.29 -9.92
CA TRP A 50 12.81 5.26 -11.37
C TRP A 50 11.74 6.17 -11.98
N MET A 51 10.50 6.14 -11.46
CA MET A 51 9.43 7.02 -11.92
C MET A 51 9.76 8.49 -11.74
N GLN A 52 10.36 8.86 -10.61
CA GLN A 52 10.75 10.25 -10.34
C GLN A 52 11.92 10.70 -11.21
N GLU A 53 12.87 9.81 -11.52
CA GLU A 53 13.95 10.12 -12.46
C GLU A 53 13.39 10.43 -13.85
N GLU A 54 12.43 9.65 -14.33
CA GLU A 54 11.78 9.86 -15.63
C GLU A 54 10.86 11.10 -15.62
N SER A 55 10.11 11.35 -14.54
CA SER A 55 9.16 12.47 -14.45
C SER A 55 9.80 13.83 -14.12
N GLY A 56 11.10 13.86 -13.77
CA GLY A 56 11.80 15.08 -13.39
C GLY A 56 11.68 15.45 -11.91
N GLY A 57 11.29 14.50 -11.05
CA GLY A 57 11.25 14.64 -9.60
C GLY A 57 9.84 14.49 -9.01
N PRO A 58 9.71 14.76 -7.69
CA PRO A 58 8.42 14.77 -7.02
C PRO A 58 7.51 15.87 -7.58
N LEU A 59 6.20 15.60 -7.61
CA LEU A 59 5.19 16.59 -7.98
C LEU A 59 5.22 17.80 -7.03
N THR A 60 5.11 18.99 -7.60
CA THR A 60 4.95 20.24 -6.87
C THR A 60 3.59 20.31 -6.17
N PRO A 61 3.45 21.13 -5.11
CA PRO A 61 2.16 21.34 -4.45
C PRO A 61 1.06 21.81 -5.42
N GLU A 62 1.42 22.62 -6.42
CA GLU A 62 0.50 23.11 -7.44
C GLU A 62 0.02 21.99 -8.37
N GLU A 63 0.93 21.11 -8.81
CA GLU A 63 0.58 19.93 -9.61
C GLU A 63 -0.29 18.94 -8.81
N TRP A 64 0.01 18.75 -7.53
CA TRP A 64 -0.83 17.96 -6.62
C TRP A 64 -2.23 18.54 -6.51
N ALA A 65 -2.36 19.85 -6.31
CA ALA A 65 -3.66 20.51 -6.20
C ALA A 65 -4.46 20.43 -7.52
N ALA A 66 -3.79 20.53 -8.66
CA ALA A 66 -4.41 20.37 -9.97
C ALA A 66 -4.93 18.94 -10.18
N ALA A 67 -4.12 17.92 -9.86
CA ALA A 67 -4.51 16.52 -9.95
C ALA A 67 -5.68 16.17 -9.04
N GLU A 68 -5.68 16.68 -7.79
CA GLU A 68 -6.79 16.47 -6.85
C GLU A 68 -8.10 17.11 -7.33
N ALA A 69 -8.02 18.30 -7.93
CA ALA A 69 -9.17 18.97 -8.53
C ALA A 69 -9.73 18.17 -9.72
N GLU A 70 -8.85 17.66 -10.59
CA GLU A 70 -9.24 16.80 -11.72
C GLU A 70 -9.93 15.52 -11.22
N LEU A 71 -9.35 14.86 -10.21
CA LEU A 71 -9.94 13.64 -9.61
C LEU A 71 -11.33 13.92 -9.02
N SER A 72 -11.46 15.00 -8.25
CA SER A 72 -12.74 15.41 -7.65
C SER A 72 -13.82 15.69 -8.70
N ASP A 73 -13.44 16.22 -9.86
CA ASP A 73 -14.37 16.48 -10.96
C ASP A 73 -14.80 15.17 -11.64
N VAL A 74 -13.89 14.22 -11.82
CA VAL A 74 -14.19 12.87 -12.32
C VAL A 74 -15.14 12.13 -11.38
N GLU A 75 -14.87 12.16 -10.07
CA GLU A 75 -15.74 11.53 -9.06
C GLU A 75 -17.16 12.11 -9.10
N ARG A 76 -17.31 13.43 -9.19
CA ARG A 76 -18.62 14.08 -9.31
C ARG A 76 -19.37 13.67 -10.56
N GLN A 77 -18.66 13.44 -11.67
CA GLN A 77 -19.26 12.96 -12.91
C GLN A 77 -19.75 11.52 -12.79
N LEU A 78 -19.03 10.67 -12.05
CA LEU A 78 -19.39 9.28 -11.79
C LEU A 78 -20.54 9.15 -10.77
N ASP A 79 -20.57 10.00 -9.76
CA ASP A 79 -21.66 10.11 -8.78
C ASP A 79 -22.88 10.89 -9.30
N GLY A 80 -22.82 11.35 -10.56
CA GLY A 80 -23.97 11.85 -11.30
C GLY A 80 -25.08 10.79 -11.36
N PRO A 81 -26.36 11.19 -11.39
CA PRO A 81 -27.47 10.32 -11.00
C PRO A 81 -27.47 9.00 -11.78
N ALA A 82 -27.23 7.90 -11.08
CA ALA A 82 -27.57 6.57 -11.54
C ALA A 82 -29.06 6.58 -11.95
N ALA A 83 -29.29 6.59 -13.26
CA ALA A 83 -30.53 6.21 -13.94
C ALA A 83 -31.82 6.42 -13.14
N SER A 84 -32.31 7.66 -13.04
CA SER A 84 -33.75 7.90 -12.96
C SER A 84 -34.37 7.71 -14.35
N GLY A 85 -34.34 6.48 -14.85
CA GLY A 85 -35.12 6.03 -16.00
C GLY A 85 -36.39 5.33 -15.50
N PRO A 86 -37.59 5.71 -15.96
CA PRO A 86 -38.83 5.20 -15.37
C PRO A 86 -39.05 3.75 -15.80
N HIS A 87 -39.49 2.94 -14.84
CA HIS A 87 -40.43 1.84 -15.03
C HIS A 87 -40.12 0.86 -16.19
N GLY A 88 -39.52 -0.28 -15.87
CA GLY A 88 -39.65 -1.47 -16.72
C GLY A 88 -41.15 -1.76 -16.97
N PRO A 89 -41.54 -2.18 -18.19
CA PRO A 89 -42.94 -2.41 -18.50
C PRO A 89 -43.51 -3.52 -17.60
N PRO A 90 -44.79 -3.45 -17.20
CA PRO A 90 -45.39 -4.51 -16.41
C PRO A 90 -45.41 -5.80 -17.24
N LEU A 91 -44.92 -6.88 -16.64
CA LEU A 91 -45.12 -8.23 -17.15
C LEU A 91 -46.63 -8.50 -17.16
N ALA A 92 -47.21 -8.58 -18.36
CA ALA A 92 -48.59 -8.98 -18.59
C ALA A 92 -48.63 -10.45 -19.03
N GLY A 93 -49.45 -11.24 -18.34
CA GLY A 93 -49.99 -12.52 -18.82
C GLY A 93 -49.23 -13.76 -18.40
#